data_AF-A0AAP8GGF1-F1
#
_entry.id   AF-A0AAP8GGF1-F1
#
_cell.length_a   1.000
_cell.length_b   1.000
_cell.length_c   1.000
_cell.angle_alpha   90.00
_cell.angle_beta   90.00
_cell.angle_gamma   90.00
#
_symmetry.space_group_name_H-M   'P 1'
#
loop_
_entity.id
_entity.type
_entity.pdbx_description
1 polymer ?
#
loop_
_entity_poly.entity_id
_entity_poly.type
_entity_poly.pdbx_seq_one_letter_code
_entity_poly.pdbx_strand_id
1 'polypeptide(L)' 'FVGCNVNLVAPVTIGDDVLVAAGSTITDDVPNDSLAVARARQTTKEGYRK' A
#
# COMPACT_ATOMS: atom_id res chain seq x y z
N PHE A 1 -2.95 -9.31 -6.43
CA PHE A 1 -4.13 -8.49 -6.06
C PHE A 1 -3.70 -7.08 -5.68
N VAL A 2 -4.35 -6.04 -6.21
CA VAL A 2 -4.11 -4.64 -5.85
C VAL A 2 -5.27 -4.10 -5.02
N GLY A 3 -5.00 -3.67 -3.79
CA GLY A 3 -6.00 -3.10 -2.89
C GLY A 3 -6.58 -1.77 -3.36
N CYS A 4 -7.69 -1.34 -2.75
CA CYS A 4 -8.33 -0.09 -3.13
C CYS A 4 -7.44 1.13 -2.80
N ASN A 5 -7.56 2.19 -3.62
CA ASN A 5 -6.83 3.44 -3.46
C ASN A 5 -5.29 3.26 -3.36
N VAL A 6 -4.74 2.37 -4.20
CA VAL A 6 -3.30 2.21 -4.37
C VAL A 6 -2.80 3.17 -5.43
N ASN A 7 -1.64 3.78 -5.17
CA ASN A 7 -0.89 4.56 -6.16
C ASN A 7 0.33 3.77 -6.61
N LEU A 8 0.53 3.62 -7.92
CA LEU A 8 1.72 3.01 -8.52
C LEU A 8 2.53 4.12 -9.21
N VAL A 9 3.71 4.44 -8.69
CA VAL A 9 4.59 5.47 -9.27
C VAL A 9 5.50 4.82 -10.28
N ALA A 10 5.25 5.06 -11.57
CA ALA A 10 6.02 4.46 -12.64
C ALA A 10 7.43 5.09 -12.78
N PRO A 11 8.43 4.33 -13.27
CA PRO A 11 8.35 2.90 -13.56
C PRO A 11 8.39 2.06 -12.29
N VAL A 12 7.53 1.05 -12.20
CA VAL A 12 7.55 0.04 -11.13
C VAL A 12 7.02 -1.29 -11.67
N THR A 13 7.62 -2.40 -11.24
CA THR A 13 7.23 -3.76 -11.56
C THR A 13 6.61 -4.42 -10.33
N ILE A 14 5.42 -4.99 -10.51
CA ILE A 14 4.76 -5.84 -9.50
C ILE A 14 4.90 -7.28 -9.95
N GLY A 15 5.58 -8.09 -9.15
CA GLY A 15 5.76 -9.52 -9.38
C GLY A 15 4.47 -10.32 -9.33
N ASP A 16 4.59 -11.60 -9.66
CA ASP A 16 3.48 -12.55 -9.64
C ASP A 16 3.03 -12.85 -8.20
N ASP A 17 1.74 -13.13 -8.03
CA ASP A 17 1.11 -13.46 -6.74
C ASP A 17 1.33 -12.44 -5.60
N VAL A 18 1.58 -11.17 -5.95
CA VAL A 18 1.71 -10.07 -4.98
C VAL A 18 0.36 -9.63 -4.41
N LEU A 19 0.33 -9.34 -3.11
CA LEU A 19 -0.76 -8.61 -2.45
C LEU A 19 -0.32 -7.17 -2.15
N VAL A 20 -0.95 -6.17 -2.77
CA VAL A 20 -0.72 -4.75 -2.44
C VAL A 20 -1.82 -4.29 -1.48
N ALA A 21 -1.44 -3.87 -0.27
CA ALA A 21 -2.38 -3.41 0.75
C ALA A 21 -3.09 -2.10 0.33
N ALA A 22 -4.37 -1.99 0.67
CA ALA A 22 -5.17 -0.80 0.37
C ALA A 22 -4.55 0.50 0.93
N GLY A 23 -4.63 1.58 0.16
CA GLY A 23 -4.06 2.88 0.51
C GLY A 23 -2.54 2.99 0.38
N SER A 24 -1.86 1.98 -0.17
CA SER A 24 -0.40 2.01 -0.34
C SER A 24 0.02 2.88 -1.52
N THR A 25 1.11 3.62 -1.37
CA THR A 25 1.84 4.25 -2.48
C THR A 25 3.12 3.47 -2.71
N ILE A 26 3.24 2.81 -3.86
CA ILE A 26 4.36 1.95 -4.23
C ILE A 26 5.32 2.71 -5.15
N THR A 27 6.57 2.81 -4.71
CA THR A 27 7.67 3.53 -5.40
C THR A 27 8.80 2.62 -5.86
N ASP A 28 8.81 1.38 -5.40
CA ASP A 28 9.88 0.41 -5.62
C ASP A 28 9.29 -0.92 -6.10
N ASP A 29 10.07 -1.67 -6.88
CA ASP A 29 9.65 -2.98 -7.39
C ASP A 29 9.27 -3.93 -6.26
N VAL A 30 8.20 -4.69 -6.47
CA VAL A 30 7.70 -5.67 -5.50
C VAL A 30 7.99 -7.08 -6.03
N PRO A 31 8.81 -7.90 -5.35
CA PRO A 31 9.10 -9.27 -5.76
C PRO A 31 7.86 -10.17 -5.76
N ASN A 32 7.98 -11.33 -6.40
CA ASN A 32 6.93 -12.36 -6.38
C ASN A 32 6.56 -12.78 -4.94
N ASP A 33 5.36 -13.33 -4.77
CA ASP A 33 4.87 -13.93 -3.51
C ASP A 33 4.93 -12.97 -2.29
N SER A 34 4.88 -11.66 -2.55
CA SER A 34 5.13 -10.63 -1.52
C SER A 34 3.86 -9.87 -1.10
N LEU A 35 3.85 -9.37 0.14
CA LEU A 35 2.92 -8.35 0.61
C LEU A 35 3.59 -6.99 0.56
N ALA A 36 3.09 -6.09 -0.29
CA ALA A 36 3.51 -4.69 -0.32
C ALA A 36 2.57 -3.83 0.53
N VAL A 37 3.12 -3.13 1.53
CA VAL A 37 2.38 -2.22 2.40
C VAL A 37 3.16 -0.93 2.64
N ALA A 38 2.59 0.19 2.20
CA ALA A 38 3.14 1.53 2.41
C ALA A 38 2.11 2.39 3.14
N ARG A 39 1.87 2.09 4.42
CA ARG A 39 0.81 2.71 5.22
C ARG A 39 1.31 3.09 6.61
N ALA A 40 0.93 4.28 7.06
CA ALA A 40 1.09 4.65 8.47
C ALA A 40 0.19 3.79 9.37
N ARG A 41 0.66 3.44 10.57
CA ARG A 41 -0.20 2.81 11.58
C ARG A 41 -1.32 3.78 11.94
N GLN A 42 -2.55 3.28 11.97
CA GLN A 42 -3.70 4.09 12.37
C GLN A 42 -3.52 4.58 13.81
N THR A 43 -3.79 5.86 14.04
CA THR A 43 -3.94 6.42 15.38
C THR A 43 -5.32 7.05 15.50
N THR A 44 -6.02 6.76 16.59
CA THR A 44 -7.29 7.43 16.90
C THR A 44 -7.00 8.60 17.85
N LYS A 45 -7.40 9.82 17.48
CA LYS A 45 -7.38 10.98 18.36
C LYS A 45 -8.78 11.20 18.92
N GLU A 46 -9.02 10.76 20.15
CA GLU A 46 -10.31 10.92 20.81
C GLU A 46 -10.62 12.41 21.06
N GLY A 47 -11.89 12.80 20.97
CA GLY A 47 -12.33 14.18 21.18
C GLY A 47 -11.82 15.21 20.15
N TYR A 48 -11.38 14.76 18.97
CA TYR A 48 -10.76 15.63 17.94
C TYR A 48 -11.68 16.71 17.37
N ARG A 49 -13.01 16.52 17.45
CA ARG A 49 -14.02 17.55 17.15
C ARG A 49 -14.98 17.63 18.33
N LYS A 50 -15.17 18.83 18.86
CA LYS A 50 -16.29 19.17 19.74
C LYS A 50 -17.47 19.62 18.89
#